data_AF-A0A9D2BWW4-F1
#
_entry.id   AF-A0A9D2BWW4-F1
#
_cell.length_a   1.000
_cell.length_b   1.000
_cell.length_c   1.000
_cell.angle_alpha   90.00
_cell.angle_beta   90.00
_cell.angle_gamma   90.00
#
_symmetry.space_group_name_H-M   'P 1'
#
loop_
_entity.id
_entity.type
_entity.pdbx_description
1 polymer ?
#
loop_
_entity_poly.entity_id
_entity_poly.type
_entity_poly.pdbx_seq_one_letter_code
_entity_poly.pdbx_strand_id
1 'polypeptide(L)'
;MNLSFPCQTVLSLVLLAAGLFLSLQLGGERFYNLSWVLVGLLFLCHPVFPRIAAGLGEKKAQMGIRIAAAVILFIGLTNGFGV
;
A
#
# COMPACT_ATOMS: atom_id res chain seq x y z
N MET A 1 14.10 10.43 -4.04
CA MET A 1 14.64 9.32 -3.23
C MET A 1 14.23 8.02 -3.91
N ASN A 2 15.17 7.13 -4.29
CA ASN A 2 14.81 5.78 -4.74
C ASN A 2 14.45 4.95 -3.50
N LEU A 3 13.16 4.73 -3.27
CA LEU A 3 12.72 3.86 -2.17
C LEU A 3 13.04 2.41 -2.55
N SER A 4 13.72 1.68 -1.66
CA SER A 4 13.94 0.25 -1.86
C SER A 4 12.71 -0.56 -1.41
N PHE A 5 12.50 -1.75 -1.97
CA PHE A 5 11.40 -2.63 -1.56
C PHE A 5 11.31 -2.86 -0.03
N PRO A 6 12.43 -3.11 0.69
CA PRO A 6 12.40 -3.23 2.15
C PRO A 6 11.95 -1.94 2.83
N CYS A 7 12.44 -0.79 2.39
CA CYS A 7 12.09 0.51 2.97
C CYS A 7 10.60 0.81 2.77
N GLN A 8 10.07 0.56 1.57
CA GLN A 8 8.65 0.77 1.26
C GLN A 8 7.74 -0.18 2.04
N THR A 9 8.19 -1.43 2.28
CA THR A 9 7.49 -2.39 3.13
C THR A 9 7.44 -1.92 4.59
N VAL A 10 8.56 -1.46 5.15
CA VAL A 10 8.62 -0.93 6.52
C VAL A 10 7.74 0.32 6.65
N LEU A 11 7.81 1.24 5.69
CA LEU A 11 6.97 2.43 5.67
C LEU A 11 5.47 2.07 5.63
N SER A 12 5.12 1.07 4.84
CA SER A 12 3.74 0.58 4.75
C SER A 12 3.26 -0.04 6.06
N LEU A 13 4.13 -0.81 6.74
CA LEU A 13 3.82 -1.37 8.05
C LEU A 13 3.59 -0.27 9.09
N VAL A 14 4.43 0.76 9.09
CA VAL A 14 4.28 1.93 9.98
C VAL A 14 2.97 2.67 9.71
N LEU A 15 2.64 2.92 8.43
CA LEU A 15 1.38 3.57 8.04
C LEU A 15 0.16 2.78 8.51
N LEU A 16 0.17 1.45 8.31
CA LEU A 16 -0.93 0.59 8.72
C LEU A 16 -1.06 0.53 10.26
N ALA A 17 0.06 0.42 10.97
CA ALA A 17 0.06 0.42 12.44
C ALA A 17 -0.46 1.74 13.01
N ALA A 18 -0.01 2.88 12.45
CA ALA A 18 -0.48 4.21 12.87
C ALA A 18 -1.97 4.41 12.57
N GLY A 19 -2.44 4.02 11.39
CA GLY A 19 -3.86 4.12 11.02
C GLY A 19 -4.74 3.24 11.88
N LEU A 20 -4.31 2.00 12.16
CA LEU A 20 -5.01 1.10 13.07
C LEU A 20 -5.09 1.69 14.48
N PHE A 21 -3.96 2.18 15.01
CA PHE A 21 -3.92 2.78 16.34
C PHE A 21 -4.86 3.99 16.44
N LEU A 22 -4.85 4.88 15.44
CA LEU A 22 -5.77 6.02 15.37
C LEU A 22 -7.23 5.59 15.29
N SER A 23 -7.55 4.57 14.48
CA SER A 23 -8.90 4.00 14.38
C SER A 23 -9.40 3.42 15.70
N LEU A 24 -8.52 2.79 16.49
CA LEU A 24 -8.86 2.27 17.82
C LEU A 24 -9.14 3.40 18.83
N GLN A 25 -8.40 4.51 18.77
CA GLN A 25 -8.56 5.62 19.70
C GLN A 25 -9.77 6.51 19.38
N LEU A 26 -10.02 6.76 18.09
CA LEU A 26 -11.04 7.72 17.65
C LEU A 26 -12.41 7.08 17.36
N GLY A 27 -12.49 5.76 17.35
CA GLY A 27 -13.71 5.02 17.04
C GLY A 27 -14.06 5.07 15.55
N GLY A 28 -13.89 3.94 14.86
CA GLY A 28 -14.28 3.73 13.47
C GLY A 28 -13.13 3.35 12.55
N GLU A 29 -13.43 2.77 11.38
CA GLU A 29 -12.42 2.21 10.46
C GLU A 29 -11.79 3.21 9.48
N ARG A 30 -12.13 4.50 9.53
CA ARG A 30 -11.68 5.48 8.52
C ARG A 30 -10.15 5.65 8.45
N PHE A 31 -9.46 5.75 9.59
CA PHE A 31 -8.01 5.94 9.61
C PHE A 31 -7.27 4.67 9.17
N TYR A 32 -7.77 3.50 9.56
CA TYR A 32 -7.25 2.23 9.08
C TYR A 32 -7.39 2.09 7.55
N ASN A 33 -8.56 2.40 7.01
CA ASN A 33 -8.80 2.38 5.57
C ASN A 33 -8.00 3.45 4.82
N LEU A 34 -7.83 4.65 5.40
CA LEU A 34 -6.97 5.69 4.84
C LEU A 34 -5.52 5.20 4.71
N SER A 35 -5.00 4.46 5.69
CA SER A 35 -3.67 3.86 5.59
C SER A 35 -3.56 2.87 4.43
N TRP A 36 -4.59 2.06 4.17
CA TRP A 36 -4.63 1.21 2.98
C TRP A 36 -4.61 2.01 1.67
N VAL A 37 -5.38 3.11 1.59
CA VAL A 37 -5.35 4.03 0.43
C VAL A 37 -3.94 4.59 0.21
N LEU A 38 -3.28 5.05 1.27
CA LEU A 38 -1.92 5.59 1.20
C LEU A 38 -0.90 4.53 0.76
N VAL A 39 -0.99 3.32 1.29
CA VAL A 39 -0.12 2.19 0.88
C VAL A 39 -0.35 1.83 -0.58
N GLY A 40 -1.61 1.72 -1.01
CA GLY A 40 -1.94 1.47 -2.41
C GLY A 40 -1.36 2.56 -3.33
N LEU A 41 -1.54 3.83 -2.98
CA LEU A 41 -1.00 4.95 -3.77
C LEU A 41 0.53 4.92 -3.85
N LEU A 42 1.19 4.61 -2.73
CA LEU A 42 2.66 4.50 -2.65
C LEU A 42 3.21 3.46 -3.63
N PHE A 43 2.63 2.26 -3.67
CA PHE A 43 3.05 1.21 -4.60
C PHE A 43 2.58 1.42 -6.04
N LEU A 44 1.50 2.17 -6.26
CA LEU A 44 1.04 2.51 -7.60
C LEU A 44 2.00 3.51 -8.28
N CYS A 45 2.40 4.55 -7.56
CA CYS A 45 3.32 5.58 -8.03
C CYS A 45 4.77 5.08 -8.10
N HIS A 46 5.19 4.30 -7.10
CA HIS A 46 6.56 3.80 -6.98
C HIS A 46 6.55 2.25 -6.84
N PRO A 47 6.36 1.51 -7.96
CA PRO A 47 6.20 0.06 -7.93
C PRO A 47 7.53 -0.66 -7.72
N VAL A 48 7.89 -0.85 -6.45
CA VAL A 48 9.04 -1.66 -6.04
C VAL A 48 8.62 -3.11 -5.84
N PHE A 49 9.50 -4.03 -6.23
CA PHE A 49 9.25 -5.47 -6.14
C PHE A 49 10.43 -6.19 -5.45
N PRO A 50 10.20 -7.34 -4.80
CA PRO A 50 11.26 -8.12 -4.18
C PRO A 50 12.20 -8.69 -5.25
N ARG A 51 13.48 -8.90 -4.91
CA ARG A 51 14.49 -9.45 -5.84
C ARG A 51 14.11 -10.82 -6.41
N ILE A 52 13.30 -11.59 -5.68
CA ILE A 52 12.77 -12.89 -6.12
C ILE A 52 11.94 -12.75 -7.41
N ALA A 53 11.28 -11.60 -7.60
CA ALA A 53 10.50 -11.30 -8.80
C ALA A 53 11.35 -10.76 -9.96
N ALA A 54 12.67 -10.58 -9.80
CA ALA A 54 13.54 -10.06 -10.86
C ALA A 54 13.57 -10.97 -12.11
N GLY A 55 13.37 -12.27 -11.94
CA GLY A 55 13.30 -13.24 -13.04
C GLY A 55 12.06 -13.10 -13.95
N LEU A 56 11.02 -12.39 -13.51
CA LEU A 56 9.80 -12.15 -14.31
C LEU A 56 9.99 -11.06 -15.37
N GLY A 57 11.12 -10.34 -15.36
CA GLY A 57 11.35 -9.15 -16.16
C GLY A 57 10.76 -7.91 -15.51
N GLU A 58 11.55 -6.83 -15.46
CA GLU A 58 11.27 -5.62 -14.70
C GLU A 58 9.88 -5.03 -15.00
N LYS A 59 9.50 -4.91 -16.28
CA LYS A 59 8.18 -4.38 -16.68
C LYS A 59 7.02 -5.21 -16.16
N LYS A 60 7.13 -6.55 -16.21
CA LYS A 60 6.06 -7.44 -15.74
C LYS A 60 5.94 -7.41 -14.22
N ALA A 61 7.07 -7.38 -13.51
CA ALA A 61 7.10 -7.25 -12.06
C ALA A 61 6.48 -5.92 -11.59
N GLN A 62 6.85 -4.80 -12.21
CA GLN A 62 6.26 -3.49 -11.91
C GLN A 62 4.75 -3.46 -12.19
N MET A 63 4.31 -4.05 -13.31
CA MET A 63 2.88 -4.12 -13.65
C MET A 63 2.09 -4.92 -12.60
N GLY A 64 2.62 -6.08 -12.16
CA GLY A 64 1.99 -6.88 -11.12
C GLY A 64 1.83 -6.13 -9.80
N ILE A 65 2.88 -5.40 -9.38
CA ILE A 65 2.82 -4.53 -8.19
C ILE A 65 1.77 -3.44 -8.35
N ARG A 66 1.70 -2.77 -9.50
CA ARG A 66 0.69 -1.73 -9.75
C ARG A 66 -0.74 -2.25 -9.69
N ILE A 67 -0.99 -3.46 -10.20
CA ILE A 67 -2.31 -4.10 -10.12
C ILE A 67 -2.66 -4.39 -8.67
N ALA A 68 -1.76 -5.00 -7.90
CA ALA A 68 -1.99 -5.25 -6.48
C ALA A 68 -2.22 -3.95 -5.70
N ALA A 69 -1.45 -2.91 -6.02
CA ALA A 69 -1.57 -1.58 -5.43
C ALA A 69 -2.92 -0.93 -5.74
N ALA A 70 -3.42 -1.06 -6.98
CA ALA A 70 -4.73 -0.57 -7.38
C ALA A 70 -5.86 -1.29 -6.63
N VAL A 71 -5.76 -2.61 -6.44
CA VAL A 71 -6.74 -3.39 -5.67
C VAL A 71 -6.77 -2.94 -4.21
N ILE A 72 -5.60 -2.76 -3.58
CA ILE A 72 -5.50 -2.28 -2.19
C ILE A 72 -6.07 -0.87 -2.06
N LEU A 73 -5.74 0.01 -2.99
CA LEU A 73 -6.26 1.38 -3.02
C LEU A 73 -7.79 1.36 -3.13
N PHE A 74 -8.33 0.51 -4.01
CA PHE A 74 -9.77 0.36 -4.18
C PHE A 74 -10.44 -0.13 -2.90
N ILE A 75 -9.93 -1.20 -2.27
CA ILE A 75 -10.46 -1.72 -1.00
C ILE A 75 -10.46 -0.65 0.10
N GLY A 76 -9.38 0.13 0.22
CA GLY A 76 -9.30 1.22 1.18
C GLY A 76 -10.34 2.31 0.93
N LEU A 77 -10.60 2.65 -0.33
CA LEU A 77 -11.62 3.64 -0.70
C LEU A 77 -13.05 3.12 -0.43
N THR A 78 -13.37 1.91 -0.88
CA THR A 78 -14.72 1.35 -0.74
C THR A 78 -15.09 1.12 0.72
N ASN A 79 -14.17 0.53 1.51
CA ASN A 79 -14.44 0.21 2.92
C ASN A 79 -14.38 1.44 3.83
N GLY A 80 -13.50 2.41 3.53
CA GLY A 80 -13.33 3.59 4.37
C GLY A 80 -14.28 4.73 4.07
N PHE A 81 -14.72 4.85 2.81
CA PHE A 81 -15.35 6.05 2.29
C PHE A 81 -16.60 5.80 1.44
N GLY A 82 -16.95 4.53 1.18
CA GLY A 82 -18.21 4.17 0.50
C GLY A 82 -18.30 4.58 -0.97
N VAL A 83 -17.15 4.69 -1.64
CA VAL A 83 -17.03 4.94 -3.09
C VAL A 83 -17.44 3.70 -3.89
#